data_AF-A0A6B2E3V9-F1
#
_entry.id   AF-A0A6B2E3V9-F1
#
_cell.length_a   1.000
_cell.length_b   1.000
_cell.length_c   1.000
_cell.angle_alpha   90.00
_cell.angle_beta   90.00
_cell.angle_gamma   90.00
#
_symmetry.space_group_name_H-M   'P 1'
#
loop_
_entity.id
_entity.type
_entity.pdbx_description
1 polymer ?
#
loop_
_entity_poly.entity_id
_entity_poly.type
_entity_poly.pdbx_seq_one_letter_code
_entity_poly.pdbx_strand_id
1 'polypeptide(L)'
;RTPAAGNYAAALAGLEAADDVTFVCLAGEVNVGAATTGGTPATGLRALAEHVENMSAAGNRRLAVAMIDPATARSATYVDTVLAANSYGALKSATGRMILVAARGATTDETVSPNPVADAAAAVMGAIAGQAPATSVVLKQVRGFTIPVTQQYVPAEVTGLAGQGVIPLIDPALVPGTGLFLADGGTFSADPARNYVDICRVLDDLEFRLRAGLIGTVGDARITKAGLTAVRVRVEGILGPLQLGAVIDDFSVTIPLLAILALPESARSAAEQAQVVAARQTRQVSVLISITYGPAVHRLNVTLAPQF
;
A
#
# COMPACT_ATOMS: atom_id res chain seq x y z
N ARG A 1 -15.63 -4.53 -26.01
CA ARG A 1 -14.26 -4.50 -26.56
C ARG A 1 -13.59 -5.80 -26.14
N THR A 2 -13.39 -6.74 -27.05
CA THR A 2 -12.54 -7.91 -26.80
C THR A 2 -11.12 -7.38 -26.58
N PRO A 3 -10.47 -7.63 -25.44
CA PRO A 3 -9.11 -7.16 -25.24
C PRO A 3 -8.22 -8.03 -26.14
N ALA A 4 -7.77 -7.48 -27.26
CA ALA A 4 -6.48 -7.90 -27.79
C ALA A 4 -5.52 -7.72 -26.61
N ALA A 5 -4.85 -8.81 -26.17
CA ALA A 5 -3.95 -8.81 -25.02
C ALA A 5 -3.17 -7.50 -24.98
N GLY A 6 -3.63 -6.59 -24.13
CA GLY A 6 -3.16 -5.22 -24.14
C GLY A 6 -1.68 -5.28 -23.83
N ASN A 7 -0.87 -4.51 -24.55
CA ASN A 7 0.53 -4.38 -24.21
C ASN A 7 0.63 -3.65 -22.85
N TYR A 8 0.42 -4.38 -21.75
CA TYR A 8 0.45 -3.86 -20.39
C TYR A 8 1.79 -3.20 -20.11
N ALA A 9 2.88 -3.76 -20.64
CA ALA A 9 4.20 -3.17 -20.54
C ALA A 9 4.25 -1.75 -21.11
N ALA A 10 3.71 -1.52 -22.32
CA ALA A 10 3.67 -0.18 -22.90
C ALA A 10 2.75 0.79 -22.12
N ALA A 11 1.59 0.31 -21.65
CA ALA A 11 0.67 1.12 -20.87
C ALA A 11 1.27 1.54 -19.51
N LEU A 12 1.89 0.59 -18.81
CA LEU A 12 2.54 0.81 -17.52
C LEU A 12 3.79 1.68 -17.68
N ALA A 13 4.58 1.47 -18.74
CA ALA A 13 5.72 2.35 -19.07
C ALA A 13 5.27 3.79 -19.33
N GLY A 14 4.10 3.98 -19.97
CA GLY A 14 3.50 5.30 -20.15
C GLY A 14 3.19 6.03 -18.83
N LEU A 15 2.93 5.29 -17.75
CA LEU A 15 2.70 5.87 -16.41
C LEU A 15 3.99 6.22 -15.68
N GLU A 16 5.16 5.74 -16.12
CA GLU A 16 6.43 6.00 -15.43
C GLU A 16 6.84 7.48 -15.50
N ALA A 17 6.41 8.17 -16.56
CA ALA A 17 6.62 9.61 -16.71
C ALA A 17 5.72 10.48 -15.82
N ALA A 18 4.71 9.89 -15.16
CA ALA A 18 3.79 10.61 -14.29
C ALA A 18 4.22 10.53 -12.83
N ASP A 19 4.49 11.68 -12.22
CA ASP A 19 4.93 11.77 -10.82
C ASP A 19 3.78 11.75 -9.81
N ASP A 20 2.53 11.95 -10.26
CA ASP A 20 1.32 12.11 -9.45
C ASP A 20 0.44 10.85 -9.36
N VAL A 21 1.02 9.69 -9.65
CA VAL A 21 0.31 8.41 -9.60
C VAL A 21 0.53 7.74 -8.23
N THR A 22 -0.56 7.51 -7.50
CA THR A 22 -0.55 6.81 -6.19
C THR A 22 -1.14 5.40 -6.27
N PHE A 23 -2.16 5.21 -7.12
CA PHE A 23 -2.81 3.93 -7.34
C PHE A 23 -2.79 3.54 -8.82
N VAL A 24 -2.67 2.23 -9.08
CA VAL A 24 -2.74 1.65 -10.41
C VAL A 24 -3.66 0.42 -10.38
N CYS A 25 -4.56 0.30 -11.34
CA CYS A 25 -5.33 -0.93 -11.55
C CYS A 25 -5.37 -1.28 -13.04
N LEU A 26 -5.41 -2.58 -13.36
CA LEU A 26 -5.69 -3.05 -14.70
C LEU A 26 -7.19 -3.39 -14.79
N ALA A 27 -7.93 -2.55 -15.49
CA ALA A 27 -9.39 -2.65 -15.53
C ALA A 27 -9.84 -3.99 -16.12
N GLY A 28 -10.65 -4.74 -15.37
CA GLY A 28 -11.19 -6.04 -15.77
C GLY A 28 -10.16 -7.16 -15.96
N GLU A 29 -8.90 -6.96 -15.57
CA GLU A 29 -7.87 -8.00 -15.66
C GLU A 29 -7.91 -8.92 -14.44
N VAL A 30 -7.91 -10.22 -14.71
CA VAL A 30 -7.99 -11.30 -13.72
C VAL A 30 -6.91 -12.36 -13.95
N ASN A 31 -6.25 -12.36 -15.11
CA ASN A 31 -5.18 -13.27 -15.45
C ASN A 31 -3.91 -12.89 -14.67
N VAL A 32 -3.43 -13.82 -13.85
CA VAL A 32 -2.19 -13.67 -13.08
C VAL A 32 -1.00 -13.37 -13.99
N GLY A 33 -0.95 -13.98 -15.18
CA GLY A 33 0.12 -13.82 -16.15
C GLY A 33 1.45 -14.43 -15.72
N ALA A 34 2.51 -14.12 -16.47
CA ALA A 34 3.87 -14.60 -16.24
C ALA A 34 4.77 -13.48 -15.69
N ALA A 35 5.80 -13.82 -14.91
CA ALA A 35 6.81 -12.86 -14.47
C ALA A 35 7.81 -12.55 -15.59
N THR A 36 8.52 -11.44 -15.42
CA THR A 36 9.65 -11.10 -16.29
C THR A 36 10.69 -12.22 -16.27
N THR A 37 11.09 -12.66 -17.45
CA THR A 37 12.10 -13.71 -17.63
C THR A 37 13.11 -13.27 -18.68
N GLY A 38 14.31 -12.87 -18.23
CA GLY A 38 15.34 -12.30 -19.10
C GLY A 38 14.82 -11.04 -19.80
N GLY A 39 14.84 -11.03 -21.14
CA GLY A 39 14.31 -9.93 -21.95
C GLY A 39 12.80 -9.97 -22.20
N THR A 40 12.07 -10.97 -21.66
CA THR A 40 10.63 -11.10 -21.84
C THR A 40 9.91 -10.40 -20.69
N PRO A 41 9.09 -9.37 -20.94
CA PRO A 41 8.40 -8.63 -19.89
C PRO A 41 7.27 -9.46 -19.27
N ALA A 42 6.93 -9.16 -18.02
CA ALA A 42 5.79 -9.74 -17.33
C ALA A 42 4.45 -9.42 -18.04
N THR A 43 3.45 -10.26 -17.79
CA THR A 43 2.09 -10.12 -18.34
C THR A 43 1.03 -10.14 -17.23
N GLY A 44 -0.19 -9.70 -17.56
CA GLY A 44 -1.33 -9.72 -16.64
C GLY A 44 -1.06 -9.01 -15.32
N LEU A 45 -1.58 -9.56 -14.23
CA LEU A 45 -1.41 -9.00 -12.89
C LEU A 45 0.04 -9.05 -12.38
N ARG A 46 0.90 -9.95 -12.89
CA ARG A 46 2.34 -9.91 -12.58
C ARG A 46 3.03 -8.68 -13.16
N ALA A 47 2.63 -8.22 -14.35
CA ALA A 47 3.12 -6.95 -14.88
C ALA A 47 2.77 -5.77 -13.97
N LEU A 48 1.54 -5.76 -13.44
CA LEU A 48 1.10 -4.75 -12.48
C LEU A 48 1.91 -4.81 -11.17
N ALA A 49 2.11 -6.02 -10.61
CA ALA A 49 2.88 -6.21 -9.40
C ALA A 49 4.33 -5.75 -9.55
N GLU A 50 5.03 -6.19 -10.59
CA GLU A 50 6.40 -5.78 -10.87
C GLU A 50 6.51 -4.27 -11.09
N HIS A 51 5.54 -3.66 -11.79
CA HIS A 51 5.53 -2.21 -12.00
C HIS A 51 5.46 -1.43 -10.68
N VAL A 52 4.50 -1.74 -9.81
CA VAL A 52 4.36 -0.98 -8.54
C VAL A 52 5.54 -1.21 -7.59
N GLU A 53 6.17 -2.37 -7.66
CA GLU A 53 7.40 -2.67 -6.91
C GLU A 53 8.60 -1.89 -7.43
N ASN A 54 8.82 -1.90 -8.74
CA ASN A 54 9.92 -1.19 -9.37
C ASN A 54 9.79 0.32 -9.18
N MET A 55 8.59 0.87 -9.38
CA MET A 55 8.34 2.30 -9.15
C MET A 55 8.52 2.66 -7.68
N SER A 56 8.00 1.82 -6.76
CA SER A 56 8.19 2.05 -5.34
C SER A 56 9.66 1.97 -4.93
N ALA A 57 10.45 1.06 -5.50
CA ALA A 57 11.89 0.94 -5.25
C ALA A 57 12.67 2.14 -5.80
N ALA A 58 12.26 2.69 -6.95
CA ALA A 58 12.79 3.92 -7.52
C ALA A 58 12.37 5.20 -6.75
N GLY A 59 11.47 5.06 -5.78
CA GLY A 59 11.00 6.14 -4.92
C GLY A 59 9.63 6.71 -5.31
N ASN A 60 9.07 6.32 -6.45
CA ASN A 60 7.72 6.71 -6.85
C ASN A 60 6.73 5.69 -6.28
N ARG A 61 6.38 5.87 -5.01
CA ARG A 61 5.55 4.92 -4.26
C ARG A 61 4.16 4.79 -4.88
N ARG A 62 3.80 3.55 -5.22
CA ARG A 62 2.53 3.21 -5.86
C ARG A 62 1.94 1.97 -5.21
N LEU A 63 0.62 1.91 -5.15
CA LEU A 63 -0.13 0.72 -4.75
C LEU A 63 -0.95 0.23 -5.94
N ALA A 64 -0.97 -1.08 -6.13
CA ALA A 64 -1.79 -1.72 -7.14
C ALA A 64 -3.06 -2.28 -6.52
N VAL A 65 -4.19 -2.18 -7.22
CA VAL A 65 -5.43 -2.87 -6.86
C VAL A 65 -5.77 -3.87 -7.96
N ALA A 66 -5.94 -5.13 -7.57
CA ALA A 66 -6.31 -6.24 -8.43
C ALA A 66 -7.47 -7.02 -7.82
N MET A 67 -8.18 -7.78 -8.65
CA MET A 67 -9.26 -8.65 -8.19
C MET A 67 -8.99 -10.11 -8.54
N ILE A 68 -9.41 -11.00 -7.65
CA ILE A 68 -9.59 -12.42 -7.95
C ILE A 68 -10.76 -12.52 -8.93
N ASP A 69 -10.63 -13.39 -9.95
CA ASP A 69 -11.67 -13.58 -10.96
C ASP A 69 -13.05 -13.79 -10.32
N PRO A 70 -13.98 -12.83 -10.50
CA PRO A 70 -15.33 -12.90 -9.96
C PRO A 70 -16.11 -14.12 -10.46
N ALA A 71 -15.76 -14.66 -11.63
CA ALA A 71 -16.40 -15.84 -12.21
C ALA A 71 -15.92 -17.15 -11.58
N THR A 72 -14.92 -17.12 -10.69
CA THR A 72 -14.43 -18.33 -10.01
C THR A 72 -15.54 -18.98 -9.20
N ALA A 73 -15.87 -20.22 -9.55
CA ALA A 73 -16.95 -20.96 -8.91
C ALA A 73 -16.67 -21.18 -7.42
N ARG A 74 -17.73 -21.09 -6.61
CA ARG A 74 -17.68 -21.44 -5.19
C ARG A 74 -17.32 -22.92 -5.02
N SER A 75 -16.38 -23.20 -4.12
CA SER A 75 -15.97 -24.56 -3.76
C SER A 75 -15.55 -24.63 -2.30
N ALA A 76 -15.50 -25.83 -1.72
CA ALA A 76 -15.04 -26.02 -0.34
C ALA A 76 -13.56 -25.62 -0.14
N THR A 77 -12.75 -25.70 -1.20
CA THR A 77 -11.32 -25.37 -1.22
C THR A 77 -11.05 -24.03 -1.89
N TYR A 78 -12.05 -23.14 -1.97
CA TYR A 78 -11.97 -21.90 -2.75
C TYR A 78 -10.74 -21.08 -2.37
N VAL A 79 -10.52 -20.81 -1.08
CA VAL A 79 -9.41 -20.00 -0.57
C VAL A 79 -8.07 -20.59 -0.98
N ASP A 80 -7.87 -21.90 -0.75
CA ASP A 80 -6.62 -22.58 -1.08
C ASP A 80 -6.37 -22.59 -2.60
N THR A 81 -7.43 -22.73 -3.39
CA THR A 81 -7.34 -22.81 -4.85
C THR A 81 -6.96 -21.46 -5.46
N VAL A 82 -7.63 -20.38 -5.04
CA VAL A 82 -7.34 -19.03 -5.58
C VAL A 82 -6.02 -18.49 -5.06
N LEU A 83 -5.60 -18.86 -3.84
CA LEU A 83 -4.35 -18.40 -3.24
C LEU A 83 -3.17 -19.37 -3.40
N ALA A 84 -3.32 -20.42 -4.20
CA ALA A 84 -2.22 -21.31 -4.54
C ALA A 84 -1.03 -20.54 -5.16
N ALA A 85 0.18 -21.03 -4.95
CA ALA A 85 1.42 -20.37 -5.40
C ALA A 85 1.54 -20.25 -6.94
N ASN A 86 0.78 -21.05 -7.68
CA ASN A 86 0.67 -20.99 -9.15
C ASN A 86 -0.55 -20.17 -9.63
N SER A 87 -1.27 -19.51 -8.71
CA SER A 87 -2.44 -18.66 -8.96
C SER A 87 -2.18 -17.26 -8.38
N TYR A 88 -3.19 -16.59 -7.81
CA TYR A 88 -3.04 -15.25 -7.22
C TYR A 88 -2.03 -15.22 -6.07
N GLY A 89 -1.78 -16.35 -5.40
CA GLY A 89 -0.72 -16.50 -4.40
C GLY A 89 0.66 -16.07 -4.89
N ALA A 90 0.90 -16.15 -6.20
CA ALA A 90 2.16 -15.74 -6.82
C ALA A 90 2.38 -14.22 -6.87
N LEU A 91 1.35 -13.42 -6.59
CA LEU A 91 1.42 -11.95 -6.55
C LEU A 91 1.84 -11.42 -5.17
N LYS A 92 2.05 -12.31 -4.20
CA LYS A 92 2.38 -11.95 -2.82
C LYS A 92 3.85 -11.56 -2.74
N SER A 93 4.15 -10.43 -2.11
CA SER A 93 5.51 -9.92 -2.00
C SER A 93 5.82 -9.29 -0.66
N ALA A 94 7.10 -9.11 -0.33
CA ALA A 94 7.51 -8.50 0.93
C ALA A 94 7.28 -6.97 0.98
N THR A 95 6.92 -6.35 -0.13
CA THR A 95 6.82 -4.88 -0.23
C THR A 95 5.42 -4.35 0.09
N GLY A 96 4.41 -5.23 0.11
CA GLY A 96 3.01 -4.88 0.41
C GLY A 96 2.36 -3.94 -0.62
N ARG A 97 2.80 -3.99 -1.88
CA ARG A 97 2.37 -3.06 -2.93
C ARG A 97 1.12 -3.48 -3.69
N MET A 98 0.62 -4.69 -3.45
CA MET A 98 -0.59 -5.23 -4.05
C MET A 98 -1.74 -5.24 -3.05
N ILE A 99 -2.91 -4.80 -3.49
CA ILE A 99 -4.19 -4.95 -2.79
C ILE A 99 -5.01 -5.92 -3.63
N LEU A 100 -5.23 -7.13 -3.10
CA LEU A 100 -6.01 -8.16 -3.78
C LEU A 100 -7.42 -8.19 -3.20
N VAL A 101 -8.41 -8.01 -4.06
CA VAL A 101 -9.83 -7.99 -3.69
C VAL A 101 -10.50 -9.29 -4.10
N ALA A 102 -11.37 -9.81 -3.23
CA ALA A 102 -12.22 -10.95 -3.54
C ALA A 102 -13.69 -10.49 -3.63
N ALA A 103 -14.28 -10.62 -4.83
CA ALA A 103 -15.63 -10.16 -5.13
C ALA A 103 -16.37 -11.19 -6.01
N ARG A 104 -16.41 -12.45 -5.56
CA ARG A 104 -17.03 -13.55 -6.30
C ARG A 104 -18.48 -13.22 -6.68
N GLY A 105 -18.82 -13.41 -7.95
CA GLY A 105 -20.14 -13.13 -8.50
C GLY A 105 -20.45 -11.64 -8.72
N ALA A 106 -19.48 -10.74 -8.59
CA ALA A 106 -19.70 -9.31 -8.77
C ALA A 106 -20.25 -8.99 -10.17
N THR A 107 -21.38 -8.29 -10.21
CA THR A 107 -22.06 -7.90 -11.44
C THR A 107 -22.55 -6.47 -11.42
N THR A 108 -22.54 -5.82 -12.59
CA THR A 108 -23.12 -4.47 -12.76
C THR A 108 -24.63 -4.50 -12.99
N ASP A 109 -25.20 -5.65 -13.35
CA ASP A 109 -26.63 -5.81 -13.60
C ASP A 109 -27.06 -7.27 -13.36
N GLU A 110 -27.75 -7.53 -12.25
CA GLU A 110 -28.27 -8.86 -11.91
C GLU A 110 -29.45 -9.30 -12.79
N THR A 111 -30.04 -8.39 -13.58
CA THR A 111 -31.23 -8.67 -14.40
C THR A 111 -30.90 -9.20 -15.79
N VAL A 112 -29.63 -9.12 -16.21
CA VAL A 112 -29.16 -9.53 -17.54
C VAL A 112 -28.52 -10.92 -17.48
N SER A 113 -28.80 -11.80 -18.45
CA SER A 113 -28.20 -13.14 -18.53
C SER A 113 -27.41 -13.35 -19.83
N PRO A 114 -26.12 -13.76 -19.77
CA PRO A 114 -25.32 -13.93 -18.55
C PRO A 114 -25.03 -12.59 -17.87
N ASN A 115 -24.95 -12.60 -16.54
CA ASN A 115 -24.67 -11.41 -15.74
C ASN A 115 -23.32 -10.78 -16.16
N PRO A 116 -23.26 -9.48 -16.49
CA PRO A 116 -22.00 -8.82 -16.83
C PRO A 116 -21.08 -8.80 -15.61
N VAL A 117 -19.81 -9.20 -15.79
CA VAL A 117 -18.81 -9.17 -14.72
C VAL A 117 -18.45 -7.73 -14.37
N ALA A 118 -18.50 -7.39 -13.09
CA ALA A 118 -18.10 -6.07 -12.62
C ALA A 118 -16.58 -5.98 -12.38
N ASP A 119 -16.02 -4.80 -12.63
CA ASP A 119 -14.65 -4.47 -12.25
C ASP A 119 -14.59 -4.00 -10.80
N ALA A 120 -14.54 -4.97 -9.89
CA ALA A 120 -14.45 -4.70 -8.46
C ALA A 120 -13.13 -4.01 -8.09
N ALA A 121 -12.02 -4.27 -8.81
CA ALA A 121 -10.72 -3.68 -8.52
C ALA A 121 -10.75 -2.16 -8.72
N ALA A 122 -11.29 -1.67 -9.84
CA ALA A 122 -11.39 -0.24 -10.12
C ALA A 122 -12.31 0.49 -9.12
N ALA A 123 -13.45 -0.11 -8.77
CA ALA A 123 -14.37 0.45 -7.80
C ALA A 123 -13.77 0.52 -6.38
N VAL A 124 -13.05 -0.52 -5.95
CA VAL A 124 -12.34 -0.54 -4.66
C VAL A 124 -11.20 0.46 -4.65
N MET A 125 -10.43 0.57 -5.74
CA MET A 125 -9.39 1.58 -5.88
C MET A 125 -9.96 2.99 -5.67
N GLY A 126 -11.10 3.31 -6.32
CA GLY A 126 -11.79 4.57 -6.11
C GLY A 126 -12.24 4.79 -4.67
N ALA A 127 -12.80 3.76 -4.02
CA ALA A 127 -13.23 3.83 -2.63
C ALA A 127 -12.05 4.08 -1.66
N ILE A 128 -10.92 3.42 -1.87
CA ILE A 128 -9.71 3.56 -1.04
C ILE A 128 -9.07 4.94 -1.29
N ALA A 129 -8.89 5.32 -2.56
CA ALA A 129 -8.26 6.59 -2.94
C ALA A 129 -9.03 7.81 -2.41
N GLY A 130 -10.36 7.70 -2.27
CA GLY A 130 -11.19 8.76 -1.69
C GLY A 130 -11.05 8.94 -0.17
N GLN A 131 -10.32 8.05 0.53
CA GLN A 131 -10.05 8.19 1.96
C GLN A 131 -8.68 8.83 2.21
N ALA A 132 -8.51 9.50 3.35
CA ALA A 132 -7.20 9.95 3.80
C ALA A 132 -6.24 8.76 4.03
N PRO A 133 -4.91 8.91 3.83
CA PRO A 133 -3.95 7.82 3.97
C PRO A 133 -4.02 7.05 5.30
N ALA A 134 -4.22 7.77 6.41
CA ALA A 134 -4.30 7.21 7.76
C ALA A 134 -5.65 6.54 8.08
N THR A 135 -6.64 6.64 7.19
CA THR A 135 -7.95 6.05 7.42
C THR A 135 -7.92 4.58 7.05
N SER A 136 -8.24 3.70 8.01
CA SER A 136 -8.47 2.29 7.71
C SER A 136 -9.58 2.11 6.67
N VAL A 137 -9.34 1.18 5.75
CA VAL A 137 -10.28 0.84 4.68
C VAL A 137 -11.35 -0.15 5.13
N VAL A 138 -11.21 -0.72 6.34
CA VAL A 138 -12.16 -1.67 6.92
C VAL A 138 -13.55 -1.03 7.01
N LEU A 139 -14.56 -1.77 6.57
CA LEU A 139 -15.97 -1.37 6.51
C LEU A 139 -16.24 -0.08 5.73
N LYS A 140 -15.35 0.32 4.82
CA LYS A 140 -15.67 1.37 3.84
C LYS A 140 -16.53 0.76 2.73
N GLN A 141 -17.56 1.51 2.34
CA GLN A 141 -18.52 1.08 1.34
C GLN A 141 -17.88 1.16 -0.06
N VAL A 142 -18.10 0.12 -0.87
CA VAL A 142 -17.79 0.09 -2.29
C VAL A 142 -19.10 0.16 -3.07
N ARG A 143 -19.12 0.96 -4.14
CA ARG A 143 -20.31 1.20 -4.96
C ARG A 143 -20.03 0.85 -6.42
N GLY A 144 -21.09 0.68 -7.20
CA GLY A 144 -21.01 0.50 -8.66
C GLY A 144 -21.26 -0.92 -9.16
N PHE A 145 -21.48 -1.87 -8.25
CA PHE A 145 -21.85 -3.25 -8.56
C PHE A 145 -22.52 -3.91 -7.36
N THR A 146 -23.08 -5.09 -7.58
CA THR A 146 -23.70 -5.94 -6.56
C THR A 146 -23.10 -7.35 -6.60
N ILE A 147 -23.29 -8.11 -5.51
CA ILE A 147 -22.91 -9.52 -5.42
C ILE A 147 -24.16 -10.30 -5.02
N PRO A 148 -24.61 -11.28 -5.83
CA PRO A 148 -25.74 -12.12 -5.48
C PRO A 148 -25.49 -12.87 -4.16
N VAL A 149 -26.52 -12.98 -3.33
CA VAL A 149 -26.43 -13.64 -2.00
C VAL A 149 -25.85 -15.05 -2.08
N THR A 150 -26.13 -15.78 -3.15
CA THR A 150 -25.61 -17.15 -3.38
C THR A 150 -24.09 -17.20 -3.57
N GLN A 151 -23.48 -16.09 -3.99
CA GLN A 151 -22.04 -15.96 -4.25
C GLN A 151 -21.26 -15.33 -3.09
N GLN A 152 -21.95 -14.79 -2.08
CA GLN A 152 -21.32 -14.19 -0.90
C GLN A 152 -20.44 -15.19 -0.14
N TYR A 153 -19.43 -14.66 0.56
CA TYR A 153 -18.47 -15.44 1.32
C TYR A 153 -19.04 -15.86 2.68
N VAL A 154 -18.78 -17.11 3.08
CA VAL A 154 -19.08 -17.55 4.45
C VAL A 154 -17.99 -17.10 5.43
N PRO A 155 -18.26 -17.03 6.75
CA PRO A 155 -17.29 -16.51 7.73
C PRO A 155 -15.90 -17.18 7.69
N ALA A 156 -15.86 -18.49 7.42
CA ALA A 156 -14.60 -19.23 7.27
C ALA A 156 -13.79 -18.78 6.04
N GLU A 157 -14.45 -18.52 4.90
CA GLU A 157 -13.81 -17.98 3.70
C GLU A 157 -13.32 -16.55 3.94
N VAL A 158 -14.13 -15.72 4.60
CA VAL A 158 -13.75 -14.33 4.95
C VAL A 158 -12.48 -14.34 5.81
N THR A 159 -12.44 -15.18 6.84
CA THR A 159 -11.27 -15.31 7.72
C THR A 159 -10.06 -15.86 6.98
N GLY A 160 -10.24 -16.86 6.12
CA GLY A 160 -9.16 -17.45 5.32
C GLY A 160 -8.55 -16.47 4.32
N LEU A 161 -9.38 -15.72 3.59
CA LEU A 161 -8.92 -14.68 2.66
C LEU A 161 -8.23 -13.53 3.40
N ALA A 162 -8.87 -13.00 4.44
CA ALA A 162 -8.34 -11.92 5.25
C ALA A 162 -7.02 -12.30 5.94
N GLY A 163 -6.91 -13.54 6.44
CA GLY A 163 -5.67 -14.06 7.03
C GLY A 163 -4.50 -14.14 6.04
N GLN A 164 -4.76 -14.08 4.73
CA GLN A 164 -3.74 -14.04 3.69
C GLN A 164 -3.47 -12.64 3.13
N GLY A 165 -4.13 -11.60 3.66
CA GLY A 165 -4.00 -10.23 3.17
C GLY A 165 -4.89 -9.89 1.98
N VAL A 166 -5.88 -10.73 1.67
CA VAL A 166 -6.91 -10.46 0.65
C VAL A 166 -8.08 -9.75 1.30
N ILE A 167 -8.67 -8.78 0.60
CA ILE A 167 -9.85 -8.06 1.08
C ILE A 167 -11.11 -8.65 0.43
N PRO A 168 -11.87 -9.51 1.14
CA PRO A 168 -13.17 -9.94 0.66
C PRO A 168 -14.20 -8.81 0.82
N LEU A 169 -15.08 -8.69 -0.18
CA LEU A 169 -16.25 -7.84 -0.10
C LEU A 169 -17.41 -8.59 0.53
N ILE A 170 -18.03 -7.96 1.51
CA ILE A 170 -19.14 -8.52 2.29
C ILE A 170 -20.32 -7.56 2.32
N ASP A 171 -21.52 -8.11 2.52
CA ASP A 171 -22.73 -7.39 2.88
C ASP A 171 -23.10 -7.76 4.33
N PRO A 172 -22.60 -7.01 5.34
CA PRO A 172 -22.74 -7.37 6.74
C PRO A 172 -24.16 -7.10 7.24
N ALA A 173 -24.84 -8.15 7.73
CA ALA A 173 -26.22 -8.07 8.21
C ALA A 173 -26.46 -7.08 9.38
N LEU A 174 -25.41 -6.70 10.11
CA LEU A 174 -25.49 -5.77 11.24
C LEU A 174 -25.40 -4.29 10.81
N VAL A 175 -25.06 -4.01 9.55
CA VAL A 175 -25.06 -2.64 9.02
C VAL A 175 -26.41 -2.39 8.36
N PRO A 176 -27.20 -1.40 8.81
CA PRO A 176 -28.48 -1.10 8.20
C PRO A 176 -28.32 -0.63 6.75
N GLY A 177 -29.12 -1.21 5.85
CA GLY A 177 -29.10 -0.93 4.42
C GLY A 177 -28.29 -1.97 3.63
N THR A 178 -28.59 -2.10 2.33
CA THR A 178 -27.87 -3.00 1.44
C THR A 178 -26.60 -2.33 0.93
N GLY A 179 -25.43 -2.95 1.09
CA GLY A 179 -24.20 -2.40 0.56
C GLY A 179 -23.03 -3.37 0.62
N LEU A 180 -22.05 -3.19 -0.27
CA LEU A 180 -20.81 -3.94 -0.22
C LEU A 180 -19.76 -3.16 0.56
N PHE A 181 -19.06 -3.85 1.45
CA PHE A 181 -18.07 -3.28 2.35
C PHE A 181 -16.80 -4.12 2.33
N LEU A 182 -15.66 -3.46 2.53
CA LEU A 182 -14.35 -4.10 2.69
C LEU A 182 -14.31 -4.81 4.05
N ALA A 183 -14.20 -6.14 4.08
CA ALA A 183 -14.24 -6.89 5.34
C ALA A 183 -12.96 -6.78 6.18
N ASP A 184 -11.82 -6.51 5.54
CA ASP A 184 -10.53 -6.29 6.18
C ASP A 184 -9.77 -5.19 5.41
N GLY A 185 -8.61 -4.77 5.90
CA GLY A 185 -7.76 -3.74 5.32
C GLY A 185 -6.38 -4.24 4.93
N GLY A 186 -6.26 -5.52 4.62
CA GLY A 186 -5.00 -6.18 4.30
C GLY A 186 -4.39 -5.72 2.97
N THR A 187 -3.07 -5.65 2.92
CA THR A 187 -2.30 -5.73 1.67
C THR A 187 -1.86 -7.16 1.45
N PHE A 188 -1.63 -7.52 0.19
CA PHE A 188 -1.18 -8.84 -0.21
C PHE A 188 0.34 -8.98 0.01
N SER A 189 0.75 -8.86 1.28
CA SER A 189 2.14 -8.80 1.74
C SER A 189 2.58 -10.12 2.41
N ALA A 190 3.85 -10.47 2.24
CA ALA A 190 4.53 -11.48 3.04
C ALA A 190 5.20 -10.90 4.30
N ASP A 191 5.37 -9.57 4.37
CA ASP A 191 5.95 -8.87 5.52
C ASP A 191 4.84 -8.38 6.47
N PRO A 192 4.80 -8.86 7.73
CA PRO A 192 3.81 -8.44 8.71
C PRO A 192 3.83 -6.95 9.03
N ALA A 193 4.98 -6.28 8.88
CA ALA A 193 5.10 -4.83 9.11
C ALA A 193 4.39 -4.00 8.02
N ARG A 194 4.08 -4.62 6.87
CA ARG A 194 3.44 -3.99 5.71
C ARG A 194 2.11 -4.63 5.36
N ASN A 195 1.47 -5.33 6.30
CA ASN A 195 0.27 -6.13 6.06
C ASN A 195 -1.03 -5.35 5.87
N TYR A 196 -1.02 -4.03 6.06
CA TYR A 196 -2.24 -3.22 5.98
C TYR A 196 -2.09 -2.03 5.04
N VAL A 197 -3.20 -1.68 4.39
CA VAL A 197 -3.27 -0.65 3.36
C VAL A 197 -2.99 0.73 3.95
N ASP A 198 -3.58 1.05 5.10
CA ASP A 198 -3.38 2.31 5.80
C ASP A 198 -1.91 2.52 6.17
N ILE A 199 -1.23 1.48 6.70
CA ILE A 199 0.21 1.53 7.01
C ILE A 199 1.01 1.91 5.76
N CYS A 200 0.80 1.19 4.65
CA CYS A 200 1.55 1.45 3.42
C CYS A 200 1.29 2.87 2.90
N ARG A 201 0.04 3.31 2.91
CA ARG A 201 -0.36 4.65 2.45
C ARG A 201 0.20 5.76 3.34
N VAL A 202 0.22 5.59 4.66
CA VAL A 202 0.79 6.57 5.59
C VAL A 202 2.29 6.68 5.39
N LEU A 203 3.00 5.56 5.26
CA LEU A 203 4.44 5.59 4.98
C LEU A 203 4.77 6.28 3.65
N ASP A 204 3.97 6.02 2.61
CA ASP A 204 4.15 6.67 1.31
C ASP A 204 3.84 8.18 1.37
N ASP A 205 2.78 8.59 2.09
CA ASP A 205 2.44 10.01 2.31
C ASP A 205 3.53 10.73 3.11
N LEU A 206 4.08 10.10 4.15
CA LEU A 206 5.18 10.63 4.94
C LEU A 206 6.44 10.82 4.09
N GLU A 207 6.79 9.83 3.27
CA GLU A 207 7.93 9.92 2.36
C GLU A 207 7.74 11.05 1.35
N PHE A 208 6.54 11.18 0.77
CA PHE A 208 6.22 12.26 -0.15
C PHE A 208 6.34 13.64 0.51
N ARG A 209 5.74 13.83 1.70
CA ARG A 209 5.80 15.09 2.45
C ARG A 209 7.22 15.47 2.84
N LEU A 210 8.03 14.49 3.25
CA LEU A 210 9.43 14.72 3.59
C LEU A 210 10.23 15.13 2.36
N ARG A 211 10.07 14.43 1.23
CA ARG A 211 10.75 14.80 -0.02
C ARG A 211 10.35 16.18 -0.48
N ALA A 212 9.04 16.43 -0.63
CA ALA A 212 8.50 17.71 -1.07
C ALA A 212 8.86 18.85 -0.12
N GLY A 213 8.73 18.63 1.20
CA GLY A 213 9.00 19.63 2.22
C GLY A 213 10.47 19.98 2.38
N LEU A 214 11.39 19.11 1.95
CA LEU A 214 12.82 19.35 1.93
C LEU A 214 13.33 19.93 0.60
N ILE A 215 12.49 20.01 -0.45
CA ILE A 215 12.82 20.76 -1.66
C ILE A 215 13.14 22.21 -1.27
N GLY A 216 14.30 22.71 -1.70
CA GLY A 216 14.84 24.02 -1.32
C GLY A 216 15.85 23.94 -0.17
N THR A 217 15.62 23.10 0.85
CA THR A 217 16.67 22.89 1.87
C THR A 217 17.87 22.14 1.32
N VAL A 218 17.63 21.22 0.38
CA VAL A 218 18.68 20.57 -0.41
C VAL A 218 19.24 21.59 -1.40
N GLY A 219 20.49 22.01 -1.18
CA GLY A 219 21.17 23.06 -1.94
C GLY A 219 21.49 24.29 -1.09
N ASP A 220 20.58 24.69 -0.20
CA ASP A 220 20.75 25.86 0.68
C ASP A 220 21.44 25.50 2.00
N ALA A 221 21.11 24.33 2.57
CA ALA A 221 21.68 23.89 3.84
C ALA A 221 23.18 23.57 3.70
N ARG A 222 24.02 24.31 4.42
CA ARG A 222 25.47 24.01 4.50
C ARG A 222 25.73 22.81 5.40
N ILE A 223 26.77 22.02 5.09
CA ILE A 223 27.25 20.90 5.93
C ILE A 223 28.05 21.48 7.11
N THR A 224 27.31 22.13 8.01
CA THR A 224 27.74 22.76 9.25
C THR A 224 26.72 22.43 10.33
N LYS A 225 27.08 22.65 11.61
CA LYS A 225 26.16 22.43 12.73
C LYS A 225 24.84 23.18 12.52
N ALA A 226 24.89 24.47 12.20
CA ALA A 226 23.70 25.29 11.99
C ALA A 226 22.85 24.81 10.80
N GLY A 227 23.47 24.46 9.66
CA GLY A 227 22.74 24.00 8.48
C GLY A 227 22.05 22.66 8.71
N LEU A 228 22.72 21.70 9.36
CA LEU A 228 22.11 20.40 9.68
C LEU A 228 21.05 20.51 10.79
N THR A 229 21.21 21.44 11.74
CA THR A 229 20.13 21.76 12.69
C THR A 229 18.91 22.31 11.96
N ALA A 230 19.08 23.19 10.97
CA ALA A 230 17.95 23.70 10.19
C ALA A 230 17.23 22.58 9.40
N VAL A 231 17.98 21.64 8.82
CA VAL A 231 17.39 20.45 8.17
C VAL A 231 16.59 19.62 9.18
N ARG A 232 17.15 19.35 10.37
CA ARG A 232 16.44 18.62 11.43
C ARG A 232 15.15 19.31 11.83
N VAL A 233 15.19 20.61 12.10
CA VAL A 233 14.00 21.41 12.49
C VAL A 233 12.95 21.40 11.37
N ARG A 234 13.38 21.41 10.10
CA ARG A 234 12.44 21.30 8.98
C ARG A 234 11.75 19.94 8.94
N VAL A 235 12.47 18.84 9.15
CA VAL A 235 11.89 17.49 9.25
C VAL A 235 10.90 17.41 10.42
N GLU A 236 11.30 17.92 11.59
CA GLU A 236 10.43 17.98 12.79
C GLU A 236 9.18 18.85 12.52
N GLY A 237 9.31 19.95 11.78
CA GLY A 237 8.17 20.78 11.37
C GLY A 237 7.20 20.12 10.39
N ILE A 238 7.65 19.11 9.64
CA ILE A 238 6.80 18.30 8.75
C ILE A 238 6.08 17.19 9.54
N LEU A 239 6.79 16.52 10.46
CA LEU A 239 6.26 15.38 11.21
C LEU A 239 5.45 15.79 12.45
N GLY A 240 5.80 16.90 13.10
CA GLY A 240 5.13 17.41 14.31
C GLY A 240 3.61 17.58 14.16
N PRO A 241 3.09 18.19 13.08
CA PRO A 241 1.65 18.29 12.85
C PRO A 241 0.95 16.92 12.73
N LEU A 242 1.63 15.89 12.24
CA LEU A 242 1.06 14.54 12.10
C LEU A 242 0.97 13.82 13.44
N GLN A 243 1.95 14.06 14.32
CA GLN A 243 1.89 13.59 15.71
C GLN A 243 0.75 14.27 16.48
N LEU A 244 0.63 15.60 16.34
CA LEU A 244 -0.48 16.35 16.96
C LEU A 244 -1.86 15.93 16.44
N GLY A 245 -1.93 15.50 15.17
CA GLY A 245 -3.14 14.96 14.55
C GLY A 245 -3.41 13.48 14.86
N ALA A 246 -2.62 12.84 15.72
CA ALA A 246 -2.71 11.40 16.04
C ALA A 246 -2.64 10.47 14.82
N VAL A 247 -1.93 10.89 13.77
CA VAL A 247 -1.64 10.05 12.60
C VAL A 247 -0.42 9.15 12.88
N ILE A 248 0.53 9.68 13.65
CA ILE A 248 1.69 8.94 14.17
C ILE A 248 1.73 9.15 15.69
N ASP A 249 2.16 8.15 16.43
CA ASP A 249 2.25 8.24 17.90
C ASP A 249 3.51 8.99 18.31
N ASP A 250 4.63 8.69 17.63
CA ASP A 250 5.93 9.28 17.91
C ASP A 250 6.85 9.27 16.70
N PHE A 251 7.89 10.09 16.72
CA PHE A 251 8.96 10.05 15.72
C PHE A 251 10.29 10.52 16.30
N SER A 252 11.40 10.03 15.71
CA SER A 252 12.74 10.53 16.03
C SER A 252 13.53 10.82 14.76
N VAL A 253 14.31 11.90 14.81
CA VAL A 253 15.14 12.37 13.69
C VAL A 253 16.60 12.40 14.14
N THR A 254 17.40 11.51 13.56
CA THR A 254 18.83 11.40 13.85
C THR A 254 19.64 11.75 12.61
N ILE A 255 20.51 12.75 12.73
CA ILE A 255 21.51 13.07 11.70
C ILE A 255 22.88 12.71 12.29
N PRO A 256 23.49 11.55 11.94
CA PRO A 256 24.75 11.13 12.53
C PRO A 256 25.85 12.19 12.43
N LEU A 257 25.91 12.87 11.28
CA LEU A 257 26.89 13.93 11.04
C LEU A 257 26.68 15.16 11.93
N LEU A 258 25.44 15.46 12.34
CA LEU A 258 25.15 16.56 13.27
C LEU A 258 25.71 16.25 14.67
N ALA A 259 25.62 15.00 15.11
CA ALA A 259 26.20 14.58 16.39
C ALA A 259 27.72 14.79 16.41
N ILE A 260 28.40 14.46 15.31
CA ILE A 260 29.85 14.69 15.15
C ILE A 260 30.18 16.19 15.11
N LEU A 261 29.40 16.98 14.39
CA LEU A 261 29.59 18.43 14.28
C LEU A 261 29.28 19.19 15.57
N ALA A 262 28.57 18.57 16.52
CA ALA A 262 28.35 19.13 17.84
C ALA A 262 29.59 19.02 18.75
N LEU A 263 30.50 18.08 18.48
CA LEU A 263 31.77 17.96 19.19
C LEU A 263 32.77 19.05 18.75
N PRO A 264 33.61 19.56 19.67
CA PRO A 264 34.73 20.41 19.29
C PRO A 264 35.71 19.62 18.42
N GLU A 265 36.37 20.30 17.47
CA GLU A 265 37.22 19.63 16.48
C GLU A 265 38.38 18.84 17.11
N SER A 266 38.92 19.33 18.24
CA SER A 266 39.95 18.64 19.01
C SER A 266 39.49 17.36 19.69
N ALA A 267 38.17 17.15 19.86
CA ALA A 267 37.61 15.95 20.47
C ALA A 267 37.13 14.92 19.45
N ARG A 268 37.21 15.21 18.15
CA ARG A 268 36.81 14.28 17.09
C ARG A 268 37.92 13.27 16.83
N SER A 269 37.53 12.02 16.71
CA SER A 269 38.41 10.96 16.21
C SER A 269 38.77 11.19 14.73
N ALA A 270 39.85 10.57 14.28
CA ALA A 270 40.25 10.61 12.86
C ALA A 270 39.15 10.06 11.92
N ALA A 271 38.40 9.05 12.37
CA ALA A 271 37.30 8.48 11.61
C ALA A 271 36.12 9.45 11.45
N GLU A 272 35.74 10.16 12.51
CA GLU A 272 34.68 11.17 12.48
C GLU A 272 35.06 12.36 11.60
N GLN A 273 36.32 12.81 11.66
CA GLN A 273 36.79 13.87 10.77
C GLN A 273 36.77 13.41 9.30
N ALA A 274 37.14 12.17 9.01
CA ALA A 274 37.03 11.61 7.67
C ALA A 274 35.57 11.58 7.16
N GLN A 275 34.60 11.27 8.02
CA GLN A 275 33.18 11.34 7.66
C GLN A 275 32.73 12.77 7.32
N VAL A 276 33.16 13.78 8.08
CA VAL A 276 32.86 15.19 7.79
C VAL A 276 33.49 15.63 6.46
N VAL A 277 34.74 15.26 6.20
CA VAL A 277 35.43 15.57 4.94
C VAL A 277 34.73 14.89 3.76
N ALA A 278 34.43 13.60 3.87
CA ALA A 278 33.73 12.84 2.84
C ALA A 278 32.36 13.46 2.53
N ALA A 279 31.54 13.74 3.56
CA ALA A 279 30.24 14.36 3.38
C ALA A 279 30.33 15.72 2.67
N ARG A 280 31.36 16.54 2.96
CA ARG A 280 31.58 17.83 2.28
C ARG A 280 32.04 17.68 0.84
N GLN A 281 32.81 16.64 0.53
CA GLN A 281 33.27 16.35 -0.83
C GLN A 281 32.14 15.80 -1.71
N THR A 282 31.39 14.81 -1.20
CA THR A 282 30.27 14.19 -1.92
C THR A 282 29.01 15.06 -1.89
N ARG A 283 28.94 16.03 -0.97
CA ARG A 283 27.77 16.87 -0.69
C ARG A 283 26.53 16.04 -0.32
N GLN A 284 26.75 14.91 0.36
CA GLN A 284 25.70 13.99 0.79
C GLN A 284 25.66 13.90 2.31
N VAL A 285 24.45 13.86 2.86
CA VAL A 285 24.20 13.71 4.29
C VAL A 285 23.07 12.71 4.49
N SER A 286 23.29 11.74 5.37
CA SER A 286 22.26 10.78 5.75
C SER A 286 21.44 11.29 6.92
N VAL A 287 20.13 11.15 6.83
CA VAL A 287 19.18 11.41 7.90
C VAL A 287 18.42 10.11 8.17
N LEU A 288 18.41 9.67 9.43
CA LEU A 288 17.64 8.53 9.89
C LEU A 288 16.37 9.05 10.57
N ILE A 289 15.22 8.66 10.03
CA ILE A 289 13.91 9.02 10.56
C ILE A 289 13.24 7.72 11.02
N SER A 290 12.89 7.64 12.30
CA SER A 290 12.09 6.56 12.85
C SER A 290 10.70 7.09 13.17
N ILE A 291 9.67 6.32 12.83
CA ILE A 291 8.26 6.68 13.06
C ILE A 291 7.60 5.52 13.80
N THR A 292 6.83 5.85 14.82
CA THR A 292 5.92 4.93 15.50
C THR A 292 4.52 5.21 14.99
N TYR A 293 3.96 4.26 14.25
CA TYR A 293 2.59 4.34 13.75
C TYR A 293 1.63 3.68 14.75
N GLY A 294 0.56 4.39 15.11
CA GLY A 294 -0.55 3.84 15.90
C GLY A 294 -1.59 3.23 14.96
N PRO A 295 -1.62 1.91 14.76
CA PRO A 295 -2.50 1.30 13.76
C PRO A 295 -3.97 1.35 14.18
N ALA A 296 -4.85 1.40 13.18
CA ALA A 296 -6.28 1.32 13.41
C ALA A 296 -6.73 -0.08 13.90
N VAL A 297 -7.80 -0.13 14.68
CA VAL A 297 -8.40 -1.40 15.13
C VAL A 297 -9.18 -2.04 13.98
N HIS A 298 -8.75 -3.22 13.54
CA HIS A 298 -9.43 -4.00 12.49
C HIS A 298 -10.32 -5.13 13.05
N ARG A 299 -9.99 -5.65 14.23
CA ARG A 299 -10.70 -6.78 14.85
C ARG A 299 -10.91 -6.49 16.34
N LEU A 300 -12.14 -6.66 16.80
CA LEU A 300 -12.51 -6.54 18.19
C LEU A 300 -13.13 -7.85 18.66
N ASN A 301 -12.51 -8.49 19.65
CA ASN A 301 -13.09 -9.66 20.30
C ASN A 301 -13.85 -9.22 21.54
N VAL A 302 -15.16 -9.53 21.60
CA VAL A 302 -16.04 -9.14 22.71
C VAL A 302 -16.56 -10.41 23.38
N THR A 303 -16.19 -10.62 24.63
CA THR A 303 -16.69 -11.73 25.46
C THR A 303 -17.71 -11.17 26.46
N LEU A 304 -18.97 -11.61 26.35
CA LEU A 304 -20.01 -11.30 27.33
C LEU A 304 -19.99 -12.37 28.43
N ALA A 305 -19.90 -11.94 29.69
CA ALA A 305 -20.02 -12.81 30.85
C ALA A 305 -21.26 -12.40 31.66
N PRO A 306 -22.26 -13.29 31.85
CA PRO A 306 -23.39 -12.98 32.70
C PRO A 306 -22.94 -12.95 34.16
N GLN A 307 -23.34 -11.91 34.88
CA GLN A 307 -23.21 -11.83 36.33
C GLN A 307 -24.60 -11.97 36.92
N PHE A 308 -24.78 -12.96 37.79
CA PHE A 308 -26.00 -13.21 38.55
C PHE A 308 -25.74 -12.90 40.03
#